data_AF-A0A558B577-F1
#
_entry.id   AF-A0A558B577-F1
#
_cell.length_a   1.000
_cell.length_b   1.000
_cell.length_c   1.000
_cell.angle_alpha   90.00
_cell.angle_beta   90.00
_cell.angle_gamma   90.00
#
_symmetry.space_group_name_H-M   'P 1'
#
loop_
_entity.id
_entity.type
_entity.pdbx_description
1 polymer ?
#
loop_
_entity_poly.entity_id
_entity_poly.type
_entity_poly.pdbx_seq_one_letter_code
_entity_poly.pdbx_strand_id
1 'polypeptide(L)'
;MGTREALDALIRLWDDVRSRLAAEELAQVEGMVRELAAEGLPAALTKRSADLARYLARRLPADHPVRRALADGGTRLTGPAREAGELTGWFATRDSLRSALLGTRTPTAEEVRREATRWLLAEEALSEAEVRARGWDPTGEDLIRLDRDDGGSQWPAFQFGPGIVGRINRILDAAGDPWGAADWWLGEHARLGDAPVRLIGRVDDEVLTEAALDERAED
;
A
#
# COMPACT_ATOMS: atom_id res chain seq x y z
N MET A 1 -4.68 2.12 -22.62
CA MET A 1 -3.88 1.02 -23.19
C MET A 1 -2.39 1.39 -23.32
N GLY A 2 -2.01 2.53 -23.90
CA GLY A 2 -0.59 2.84 -24.18
C GLY A 2 0.46 2.82 -23.04
N THR A 3 0.18 3.37 -21.85
CA THR A 3 1.21 3.49 -20.79
C THR A 3 1.60 2.14 -20.18
N ARG A 4 0.63 1.23 -20.04
CA ARG A 4 0.85 -0.11 -19.49
C ARG A 4 1.68 -0.97 -20.44
N GLU A 5 1.34 -0.95 -21.73
CA GLU A 5 2.05 -1.70 -22.77
C GLU A 5 3.50 -1.23 -22.94
N ALA A 6 3.75 0.08 -22.84
CA ALA A 6 5.10 0.63 -22.88
C ALA A 6 5.94 0.25 -21.67
N LEU A 7 5.35 0.22 -20.47
CA LEU A 7 6.04 -0.23 -19.26
C LEU A 7 6.26 -1.73 -19.26
N ASP A 8 5.29 -2.53 -19.68
CA ASP A 8 5.43 -3.98 -19.83
C ASP A 8 6.51 -4.31 -20.89
N ALA A 9 6.59 -3.56 -21.98
CA ALA A 9 7.65 -3.70 -22.97
C ALA A 9 9.02 -3.30 -22.40
N LEU A 10 9.09 -2.23 -21.62
CA LEU A 10 10.33 -1.79 -20.95
C LEU A 10 10.82 -2.84 -19.95
N ILE A 11 9.92 -3.43 -19.16
CA ILE A 11 10.24 -4.52 -18.22
C ILE A 11 10.78 -5.73 -18.97
N ARG A 12 10.08 -6.17 -20.02
CA ARG A 12 10.45 -7.37 -20.79
C ARG A 12 11.76 -7.22 -21.56
N LEU A 13 12.09 -6.00 -22.00
CA LEU A 13 13.24 -5.72 -22.86
C LEU A 13 14.34 -4.97 -22.12
N TRP A 14 14.36 -4.99 -20.79
CA TRP A 14 15.28 -4.17 -20.02
C TRP A 14 16.74 -4.47 -20.29
N ASP A 15 17.13 -5.74 -20.40
CA ASP A 15 18.51 -6.12 -20.71
C ASP A 15 18.98 -5.58 -22.08
N ASP A 16 18.05 -5.51 -23.03
CA ASP A 16 18.27 -5.00 -24.38
C ASP A 16 18.40 -3.46 -24.37
N VAL A 17 17.55 -2.77 -23.60
CA VAL A 17 17.68 -1.33 -23.34
C VAL A 17 18.99 -1.01 -22.62
N ARG A 18 19.36 -1.82 -21.61
CA ARG A 18 20.57 -1.63 -20.81
C ARG A 18 21.84 -1.73 -21.63
N SER A 19 21.90 -2.66 -22.57
CA SER A 19 23.06 -2.83 -23.45
C SER A 19 23.24 -1.69 -24.47
N ARG A 20 22.24 -0.82 -24.65
CA ARG A 20 22.25 0.29 -25.61
C ARG A 20 22.42 1.67 -25.01
N LEU A 21 22.29 1.80 -23.68
CA LEU A 21 22.46 3.05 -22.97
C LEU A 21 23.88 3.13 -22.37
N ALA A 22 24.47 4.31 -22.41
CA ALA A 22 25.70 4.63 -21.68
C ALA A 22 25.44 4.62 -20.16
N ALA A 23 26.51 4.47 -19.36
CA ALA A 23 26.41 4.35 -17.91
C ALA A 23 25.71 5.55 -17.24
N GLU A 24 25.95 6.76 -17.75
CA GLU A 24 25.33 8.00 -17.27
C GLU A 24 23.84 8.05 -17.63
N GLU A 25 23.47 7.50 -18.79
CA GLU A 25 22.08 7.43 -19.23
C GLU A 25 21.31 6.38 -18.43
N LEU A 26 21.97 5.28 -18.05
CA LEU A 26 21.43 4.25 -17.16
C LEU A 26 21.16 4.80 -15.77
N ALA A 27 22.13 5.49 -15.16
CA ALA A 27 21.97 6.12 -13.87
C ALA A 27 20.81 7.14 -13.85
N GLN A 28 20.61 7.86 -14.96
CA GLN A 28 19.49 8.78 -15.12
C GLN A 28 18.14 8.05 -15.22
N VAL A 29 18.05 6.95 -15.96
CA VAL A 29 16.83 6.12 -16.05
C VAL A 29 16.51 5.51 -14.68
N GLU A 30 17.49 4.96 -13.99
CA GLU A 30 17.32 4.41 -12.64
C GLU A 30 16.87 5.49 -11.64
N GLY A 31 17.40 6.71 -11.74
CA GLY A 31 16.95 7.86 -10.95
C GLY A 31 15.48 8.19 -11.16
N MET A 32 15.06 8.30 -12.42
CA MET A 32 13.66 8.56 -12.77
C MET A 32 12.71 7.44 -12.31
N VAL A 33 13.16 6.18 -12.35
CA VAL A 33 12.39 5.03 -11.88
C VAL A 33 12.28 5.02 -10.36
N ARG A 34 13.36 5.33 -9.62
CA ARG A 34 13.34 5.49 -8.16
C ARG A 34 12.37 6.58 -7.73
N GLU A 35 12.37 7.69 -8.43
CA GLU A 35 11.44 8.80 -8.17
C GLU A 35 9.98 8.43 -8.44
N LEU A 36 9.71 7.74 -9.55
CA LEU A 36 8.38 7.21 -9.87
C LEU A 36 7.92 6.13 -8.86
N ALA A 37 8.87 5.40 -8.28
CA ALA A 37 8.66 4.39 -7.25
C ALA A 37 8.55 4.97 -5.81
N ALA A 38 8.82 6.26 -5.62
CA ALA A 38 8.70 6.93 -4.32
C ALA A 38 7.38 7.71 -4.16
N GLU A 39 6.68 8.02 -5.26
CA GLU A 39 5.42 8.77 -5.21
C GLU A 39 4.20 7.88 -4.95
N GLY A 40 3.35 8.31 -4.02
CA GLY A 40 2.11 7.64 -3.61
C GLY A 40 0.81 8.19 -4.21
N LEU A 41 0.85 9.19 -5.12
CA LEU A 41 -0.37 9.85 -5.63
C LEU A 41 -0.53 9.79 -7.17
N PRO A 42 -1.75 9.49 -7.70
CA PRO A 42 -2.03 9.30 -9.14
C PRO A 42 -1.66 10.45 -10.09
N ALA A 43 -1.78 11.72 -9.65
CA ALA A 43 -1.65 12.87 -10.55
C ALA A 43 -0.19 13.25 -10.86
N ALA A 44 0.72 13.06 -9.92
CA ALA A 44 2.16 13.32 -10.13
C ALA A 44 2.81 12.22 -11.00
N LEU A 45 2.27 11.00 -10.90
CA LEU A 45 2.69 9.83 -11.69
C LEU A 45 2.54 10.06 -13.19
N THR A 46 1.51 10.78 -13.64
CA THR A 46 1.27 11.07 -15.06
C THR A 46 2.38 11.93 -15.68
N LYS A 47 2.90 12.91 -14.94
CA LYS A 47 3.96 13.80 -15.42
C LYS A 47 5.30 13.07 -15.50
N ARG A 48 5.67 12.33 -14.44
CA ARG A 48 6.97 11.63 -14.38
C ARG A 48 7.05 10.46 -15.35
N SER A 49 5.96 9.70 -15.50
CA SER A 49 5.89 8.64 -16.53
C SER A 49 6.03 9.21 -17.94
N ALA A 50 5.43 10.37 -18.22
CA ALA A 50 5.61 11.08 -19.49
C ALA A 50 7.06 11.55 -19.70
N ASP A 51 7.75 11.99 -18.65
CA ASP A 51 9.14 12.42 -18.73
C ASP A 51 10.10 11.25 -18.97
N LEU A 52 9.90 10.10 -18.31
CA LEU A 52 10.64 8.85 -18.56
C LEU A 52 10.40 8.35 -19.99
N ALA A 53 9.14 8.32 -20.44
CA ALA A 53 8.79 7.95 -21.81
C ALA A 53 9.48 8.85 -22.85
N ARG A 54 9.48 10.18 -22.64
CA ARG A 54 10.13 11.14 -23.53
C ARG A 54 11.66 11.04 -23.49
N TYR A 55 12.22 10.63 -22.36
CA TYR A 55 13.65 10.36 -22.24
C TYR A 55 14.05 9.14 -23.08
N LEU A 56 13.35 8.01 -22.92
CA LEU A 56 13.59 6.76 -23.65
C LEU A 56 13.35 6.90 -25.16
N ALA A 57 12.27 7.57 -25.57
CA ALA A 57 11.94 7.77 -26.98
C ALA A 57 12.99 8.58 -27.76
N ARG A 58 13.79 9.42 -27.07
CA ARG A 58 14.86 10.21 -27.68
C ARG A 58 16.17 9.45 -27.84
N ARG A 59 16.36 8.34 -27.11
CA ARG A 59 17.63 7.59 -27.07
C ARG A 59 17.53 6.19 -27.67
N LEU A 60 16.31 5.64 -27.82
CA LEU A 60 16.10 4.37 -28.51
C LEU A 60 15.90 4.55 -30.02
N PRO A 61 16.39 3.62 -30.87
CA PRO A 61 16.11 3.59 -32.31
C PRO A 61 14.62 3.61 -32.64
N ALA A 62 14.24 4.20 -33.78
CA ALA A 62 12.84 4.41 -34.17
C ALA A 62 12.04 3.11 -34.32
N ASP A 63 12.70 2.01 -34.65
CA ASP A 63 12.17 0.67 -34.80
C ASP A 63 12.13 -0.13 -33.49
N HIS A 64 12.71 0.39 -32.41
CA HIS A 64 12.78 -0.31 -31.13
C HIS A 64 11.36 -0.57 -30.56
N PRO A 65 11.03 -1.80 -30.13
CA PRO A 65 9.69 -2.15 -29.67
C PRO A 65 9.15 -1.26 -28.55
N VAL A 66 10.01 -0.82 -27.62
CA VAL A 66 9.64 0.15 -26.56
C VAL A 66 9.27 1.53 -27.15
N ARG A 67 10.02 2.01 -28.14
CA ARG A 67 9.72 3.30 -28.79
C ARG A 67 8.46 3.21 -29.66
N ARG A 68 8.22 2.06 -30.30
CA ARG A 68 6.98 1.76 -31.02
C ARG A 68 5.77 1.72 -30.08
N ALA A 69 5.86 1.00 -28.96
CA ALA A 69 4.79 0.96 -27.96
C ALA A 69 4.47 2.35 -27.39
N LEU A 70 5.50 3.19 -27.17
CA LEU A 70 5.33 4.58 -26.77
C LEU A 70 4.68 5.47 -27.84
N ALA A 71 4.90 5.18 -29.13
CA ALA A 71 4.31 5.92 -30.25
C ALA A 71 2.87 5.46 -30.57
N ASP A 72 2.61 4.15 -30.50
CA ASP A 72 1.30 3.53 -30.74
C ASP A 72 0.31 3.86 -29.60
N GLY A 73 0.82 4.09 -28.38
CA GLY A 73 0.05 4.45 -27.18
C GLY A 73 -0.46 5.90 -27.10
N GLY A 74 -0.46 6.63 -28.23
CA GLY A 74 -0.74 8.06 -28.39
C GLY A 74 -1.57 8.74 -27.27
N THR A 75 -0.98 9.80 -26.69
CA THR A 75 -1.67 10.93 -26.05
C THR A 75 -2.69 10.68 -24.93
N ARG A 76 -2.79 9.48 -24.33
CA ARG A 76 -3.58 9.27 -23.08
C ARG A 76 -2.78 9.43 -21.79
N LEU A 77 -1.78 10.31 -21.79
CA LEU A 77 -1.08 10.75 -20.58
C LEU A 77 -1.83 11.88 -19.85
N THR A 78 -3.16 11.99 -19.99
CA THR A 78 -3.98 13.10 -19.44
C THR A 78 -5.43 12.68 -19.12
N GLY A 79 -5.66 11.42 -18.72
CA GLY A 79 -6.98 10.96 -18.27
C GLY A 79 -7.03 10.78 -16.74
N PRO A 80 -8.11 11.21 -16.05
CA PRO A 80 -8.28 10.88 -14.63
C PRO A 80 -8.40 9.35 -14.50
N ALA A 81 -7.56 8.74 -13.66
CA ALA A 81 -7.65 7.32 -13.33
C ALA A 81 -9.07 7.02 -12.80
N ARG A 82 -9.83 6.22 -13.55
CA ARG A 82 -11.16 5.79 -13.14
C ARG A 82 -11.18 4.27 -13.21
N GLU A 83 -11.26 3.68 -12.01
CA GLU A 83 -11.52 2.28 -11.66
C GLU A 83 -10.37 1.64 -10.83
N ALA A 84 -10.73 1.07 -9.68
CA ALA A 84 -9.80 0.47 -8.72
C ALA A 84 -8.94 -0.66 -9.33
N GLY A 85 -9.46 -1.40 -10.32
CA GLY A 85 -8.70 -2.42 -11.05
C GLY A 85 -7.56 -1.87 -11.90
N GLU A 86 -7.68 -0.64 -12.42
CA GLU A 86 -6.59 0.02 -13.15
C GLU A 86 -5.45 0.44 -12.20
N LEU A 87 -5.77 0.79 -10.94
CA LEU A 87 -4.81 1.14 -9.90
C LEU A 87 -4.05 -0.09 -9.39
N THR A 88 -4.72 -1.20 -9.12
CA THR A 88 -4.08 -2.48 -8.75
C THR A 88 -3.15 -2.97 -9.86
N GLY A 89 -3.62 -2.90 -11.11
CA GLY A 89 -2.81 -3.25 -12.28
C GLY A 89 -1.59 -2.33 -12.44
N TRP A 90 -1.69 -1.06 -12.03
CA TRP A 90 -0.58 -0.10 -12.07
C TRP A 90 0.47 -0.37 -10.99
N PHE A 91 0.06 -0.64 -9.74
CA PHE A 91 1.00 -0.97 -8.66
C PHE A 91 1.80 -2.25 -8.98
N ALA A 92 1.14 -3.28 -9.52
CA ALA A 92 1.83 -4.50 -9.97
C ALA A 92 2.88 -4.23 -11.07
N THR A 93 2.54 -3.38 -12.05
CA THR A 93 3.49 -2.97 -13.12
C THR A 93 4.62 -2.11 -12.55
N ARG A 94 4.36 -1.20 -11.62
CA ARG A 94 5.36 -0.34 -10.94
C ARG A 94 6.34 -1.16 -10.12
N ASP A 95 5.87 -2.16 -9.38
CA ASP A 95 6.74 -3.04 -8.60
C ASP A 95 7.57 -3.97 -9.49
N SER A 96 6.99 -4.45 -10.59
CA SER A 96 7.73 -5.22 -11.60
C SER A 96 8.82 -4.37 -12.27
N LEU A 97 8.52 -3.10 -12.56
CA LEU A 97 9.46 -2.12 -13.08
C LEU A 97 10.60 -1.85 -12.06
N ARG A 98 10.26 -1.64 -10.80
CA ARG A 98 11.22 -1.44 -9.72
C ARG A 98 12.14 -2.65 -9.55
N SER A 99 11.58 -3.86 -9.55
CA SER A 99 12.34 -5.12 -9.44
C SER A 99 13.28 -5.35 -10.62
N ALA A 100 12.78 -5.17 -11.86
CA ALA A 100 13.55 -5.40 -13.07
C ALA A 100 14.63 -4.32 -13.33
N LEU A 101 14.31 -3.04 -13.07
CA LEU A 101 15.17 -1.91 -13.45
C LEU A 101 16.21 -1.55 -12.40
N LEU A 102 15.90 -1.72 -11.12
CA LEU A 102 16.75 -1.24 -10.01
C LEU A 102 17.46 -2.37 -9.27
N GLY A 103 17.18 -3.63 -9.60
CA GLY A 103 17.64 -4.79 -8.82
C GLY A 103 17.19 -4.74 -7.36
N THR A 104 16.24 -3.86 -7.02
CA THR A 104 15.76 -3.69 -5.66
C THR A 104 14.86 -4.86 -5.35
N ARG A 105 15.37 -5.72 -4.47
CA ARG A 105 14.71 -6.87 -3.86
C ARG A 105 13.24 -6.53 -3.57
N THR A 106 12.32 -7.32 -4.10
CA THR A 106 10.93 -7.32 -3.63
C THR A 106 10.98 -7.57 -2.13
N PRO A 107 10.33 -6.73 -1.29
CA PRO A 107 10.31 -6.95 0.15
C PRO A 107 9.86 -8.37 0.42
N THR A 108 10.59 -9.09 1.26
CA THR A 108 10.16 -10.42 1.69
C THR A 108 8.85 -10.29 2.47
N ALA A 109 8.07 -11.36 2.53
CA ALA A 109 6.87 -11.39 3.39
C ALA A 109 7.19 -11.02 4.84
N GLU A 110 8.40 -11.33 5.31
CA GLU A 110 8.90 -10.95 6.63
C GLU A 110 9.17 -9.45 6.76
N GLU A 111 9.73 -8.81 5.72
CA GLU A 111 9.95 -7.36 5.69
C GLU A 111 8.61 -6.59 5.66
N VAL A 112 7.64 -7.06 4.87
CA VAL A 112 6.28 -6.52 4.85
C VAL A 112 5.64 -6.64 6.22
N ARG A 113 5.68 -7.84 6.82
CA ARG A 113 5.15 -8.07 8.16
C ARG A 113 5.81 -7.15 9.19
N ARG A 114 7.14 -7.01 9.15
CA ARG A 114 7.88 -6.11 10.05
C ARG A 114 7.51 -4.64 9.88
N GLU A 115 7.24 -4.18 8.66
CA GLU A 115 6.79 -2.81 8.43
C GLU A 115 5.35 -2.61 8.92
N ALA A 116 4.45 -3.56 8.63
CA ALA A 116 3.07 -3.53 9.13
C ALA A 116 3.03 -3.54 10.66
N THR A 117 3.79 -4.43 11.31
CA THR A 117 3.98 -4.47 12.76
C THR A 117 4.49 -3.12 13.28
N ARG A 118 5.52 -2.52 12.67
CA ARG A 118 6.04 -1.22 13.12
C ARG A 118 5.01 -0.10 12.98
N TRP A 119 4.25 -0.08 11.91
CA TRP A 119 3.19 0.90 11.69
C TRP A 119 2.07 0.77 12.73
N LEU A 120 1.58 -0.45 12.96
CA LEU A 120 0.56 -0.72 13.99
C LEU A 120 1.07 -0.36 15.40
N LEU A 121 2.34 -0.66 15.70
CA LEU A 121 2.93 -0.34 16.99
C LEU A 121 3.21 1.17 17.18
N ALA A 122 3.15 1.98 16.12
CA ALA A 122 3.36 3.42 16.17
C ALA A 122 2.09 4.22 16.53
N GLU A 123 0.93 3.56 16.53
CA GLU A 123 -0.34 4.17 16.95
C GLU A 123 -0.30 4.59 18.43
N GLU A 124 -1.06 5.62 18.79
CA GLU A 124 -1.20 6.00 20.20
C GLU A 124 -1.75 4.82 21.01
N ALA A 125 -1.08 4.47 22.11
CA ALA A 125 -1.40 3.28 22.88
C ALA A 125 -1.13 3.48 24.37
N LEU A 126 -1.81 2.67 25.17
CA LEU A 126 -1.70 2.65 26.62
C LEU A 126 -0.84 1.46 27.05
N SER A 127 -0.12 1.65 28.14
CA SER A 127 0.52 0.58 28.89
C SER A 127 -0.51 -0.17 29.75
N GLU A 128 -0.16 -1.39 30.15
CA GLU A 128 -0.99 -2.22 31.02
C GLU A 128 -1.37 -1.51 32.34
N ALA A 129 -0.46 -0.72 32.89
CA ALA A 129 -0.70 0.07 34.10
C ALA A 129 -1.74 1.17 33.86
N GLU A 130 -1.69 1.84 32.70
CA GLU A 130 -2.66 2.87 32.34
C GLU A 130 -4.05 2.29 32.03
N VAL A 131 -4.11 1.11 31.40
CA VAL A 131 -5.37 0.37 31.19
C VAL A 131 -6.05 0.07 32.53
N ARG A 132 -5.29 -0.48 33.50
CA ARG A 132 -5.82 -0.74 34.85
C ARG A 132 -6.20 0.54 35.58
N ALA A 133 -5.41 1.60 35.45
CA ALA A 133 -5.72 2.89 36.09
C ALA A 133 -7.02 3.51 35.56
N ARG A 134 -7.39 3.21 34.31
CA ARG A 134 -8.67 3.60 33.71
C ARG A 134 -9.84 2.64 34.06
N GLY A 135 -9.59 1.61 34.87
CA GLY A 135 -10.61 0.66 35.33
C GLY A 135 -10.92 -0.46 34.35
N TRP A 136 -10.12 -0.63 33.30
CA TRP A 136 -10.27 -1.72 32.32
C TRP A 136 -9.43 -2.93 32.71
N ASP A 137 -9.91 -4.13 32.35
CA ASP A 137 -9.16 -5.38 32.50
C ASP A 137 -8.25 -5.57 31.26
N PRO A 138 -6.92 -5.54 31.40
CA PRO A 138 -5.99 -5.73 30.29
C PRO A 138 -6.08 -7.11 29.62
N THR A 139 -6.74 -8.08 30.26
CA THR A 139 -6.96 -9.45 29.76
C THR A 139 -8.31 -9.66 29.11
N GLY A 140 -9.11 -8.59 28.92
CA GLY A 140 -10.40 -8.66 28.26
C GLY A 140 -10.32 -9.20 26.83
N GLU A 141 -11.22 -10.13 26.49
CA GLU A 141 -11.30 -10.76 25.15
C GLU A 141 -11.75 -9.77 24.05
N ASP A 142 -12.26 -8.61 24.44
CA ASP A 142 -12.70 -7.54 23.53
C ASP A 142 -11.64 -6.44 23.35
N LEU A 143 -10.41 -6.68 23.80
CA LEU A 143 -9.29 -5.75 23.65
C LEU A 143 -8.27 -6.25 22.63
N ILE A 144 -7.78 -5.31 21.82
CA ILE A 144 -6.61 -5.49 20.98
C ILE A 144 -5.38 -5.27 21.86
N ARG A 145 -4.62 -6.35 22.06
CA ARG A 145 -3.34 -6.35 22.76
C ARG A 145 -2.23 -6.66 21.75
N LEU A 146 -1.37 -5.67 21.49
CA LEU A 146 -0.23 -5.82 20.60
C LEU A 146 1.05 -6.04 21.42
N ASP A 147 1.73 -7.14 21.15
CA ASP A 147 3.03 -7.42 21.77
C ASP A 147 4.14 -6.63 21.07
N ARG A 148 5.06 -6.09 21.87
CA ARG A 148 6.24 -5.35 21.41
C ARG A 148 7.45 -6.27 21.36
N ASP A 149 8.42 -5.91 20.51
CA ASP A 149 9.69 -6.64 20.38
C ASP A 149 10.53 -6.67 21.67
N ASP A 150 10.29 -5.73 22.60
CA ASP A 150 10.95 -5.67 23.91
C ASP A 150 10.32 -6.59 24.98
N GLY A 151 9.29 -7.36 24.61
CA GLY A 151 8.55 -8.24 25.52
C GLY A 151 7.46 -7.53 26.31
N GLY A 152 7.25 -6.23 26.11
CA GLY A 152 6.09 -5.51 26.62
C GLY A 152 4.84 -5.71 25.75
N SER A 153 3.70 -5.25 26.24
CA SER A 153 2.47 -5.17 25.46
C SER A 153 1.94 -3.74 25.46
N GLN A 154 1.20 -3.38 24.41
CA GLN A 154 0.48 -2.13 24.32
C GLN A 154 -0.95 -2.33 23.83
N TRP A 155 -1.82 -1.42 24.25
CA TRP A 155 -3.22 -1.41 23.89
C TRP A 155 -3.52 -0.14 23.11
N PRO A 156 -3.81 -0.20 21.80
CA PRO A 156 -4.17 0.98 21.01
C PRO A 156 -5.25 1.81 21.70
N ALA A 157 -5.04 3.12 21.81
CA ALA A 157 -5.81 3.98 22.71
C ALA A 157 -7.26 4.18 22.25
N PHE A 158 -7.51 4.09 20.94
CA PHE A 158 -8.85 4.28 20.34
C PHE A 158 -9.90 3.31 20.89
N GLN A 159 -9.48 2.12 21.38
CA GLN A 159 -10.41 1.10 21.87
C GLN A 159 -11.08 1.43 23.21
N PHE A 160 -10.52 2.38 23.97
CA PHE A 160 -11.04 2.79 25.28
C PHE A 160 -12.06 3.94 25.20
N GLY A 161 -12.64 4.14 24.02
CA GLY A 161 -13.66 5.15 23.76
C GLY A 161 -15.06 4.52 23.65
N PRO A 162 -15.72 4.60 22.48
CA PRO A 162 -17.10 4.15 22.32
C PRO A 162 -17.24 2.62 22.37
N GLY A 163 -18.34 2.15 22.96
CA GLY A 163 -18.61 0.72 23.20
C GLY A 163 -18.73 -0.14 21.93
N ILE A 164 -18.88 0.49 20.75
CA ILE A 164 -18.85 -0.19 19.46
C ILE A 164 -17.51 -0.88 19.19
N VAL A 165 -16.40 -0.32 19.69
CA VAL A 165 -15.07 -0.88 19.43
C VAL A 165 -14.93 -2.27 20.04
N GLY A 166 -15.28 -2.43 21.33
CA GLY A 166 -15.27 -3.75 21.97
C GLY A 166 -16.24 -4.75 21.33
N ARG A 167 -17.37 -4.28 20.78
CA ARG A 167 -18.29 -5.16 20.03
C ARG A 167 -17.63 -5.69 18.76
N ILE A 168 -17.01 -4.84 17.97
CA ILE A 168 -16.34 -5.23 16.72
C ILE A 168 -15.11 -6.08 17.01
N ASN A 169 -14.33 -5.76 18.05
CA ASN A 169 -13.18 -6.57 18.47
C ASN A 169 -13.59 -8.02 18.78
N ARG A 170 -14.76 -8.25 19.38
CA ARG A 170 -15.29 -9.60 19.57
C ARG A 170 -15.70 -10.29 18.27
N ILE A 171 -16.22 -9.54 17.29
CA ILE A 171 -16.58 -10.09 15.98
C ILE A 171 -15.33 -10.56 15.24
N LEU A 172 -14.29 -9.72 15.26
CA LEU A 172 -12.99 -9.97 14.64
C LEU A 172 -12.09 -10.93 15.44
N ASP A 173 -12.57 -11.48 16.57
CA ASP A 173 -11.78 -12.34 17.47
C ASP A 173 -10.42 -11.73 17.85
N ALA A 174 -10.41 -10.47 18.31
CA ALA A 174 -9.19 -9.73 18.65
C ALA A 174 -8.31 -10.43 19.70
N ALA A 175 -8.87 -11.33 20.50
CA ALA A 175 -8.10 -12.17 21.42
C ALA A 175 -7.29 -13.26 20.70
N GLY A 176 -7.84 -13.83 19.62
CA GLY A 176 -7.20 -14.83 18.77
C GLY A 176 -6.28 -14.22 17.70
N ASP A 177 -6.70 -13.11 17.09
CA ASP A 177 -5.92 -12.36 16.10
C ASP A 177 -5.90 -10.84 16.39
N PRO A 178 -5.08 -10.39 17.36
CA PRO A 178 -4.99 -8.98 17.70
C PRO A 178 -4.35 -8.14 16.58
N TRP A 179 -3.52 -8.74 15.72
CA TRP A 179 -2.85 -8.01 14.63
C TRP A 179 -3.80 -7.79 13.46
N GLY A 180 -4.58 -8.79 13.07
CA GLY A 180 -5.64 -8.64 12.08
C GLY A 180 -6.70 -7.65 12.51
N ALA A 181 -7.15 -7.71 13.78
CA ALA A 181 -8.09 -6.73 14.31
C ALA A 181 -7.52 -5.29 14.30
N ALA A 182 -6.23 -5.11 14.62
CA ALA A 182 -5.59 -3.80 14.57
C ALA A 182 -5.45 -3.27 13.12
N ASP A 183 -5.05 -4.13 12.19
CA ASP A 183 -4.96 -3.80 10.76
C ASP A 183 -6.32 -3.40 10.19
N TRP A 184 -7.38 -4.13 10.54
CA TRP A 184 -8.75 -3.81 10.14
C TRP A 184 -9.17 -2.40 10.60
N TRP A 185 -8.88 -2.02 11.85
CA TRP A 185 -9.26 -0.72 12.39
C TRP A 185 -8.46 0.46 11.83
N LEU A 186 -7.15 0.27 11.65
CA LEU A 186 -6.20 1.34 11.33
C LEU A 186 -5.91 1.45 9.82
N GLY A 187 -6.11 0.36 9.08
CA GLY A 187 -5.87 0.26 7.64
C GLY A 187 -7.01 0.87 6.83
N GLU A 188 -6.70 1.26 5.59
CA GLU A 188 -7.74 1.75 4.67
C GLU A 188 -8.68 0.61 4.26
N HIS A 189 -9.96 0.72 4.61
CA HIS A 189 -10.94 -0.30 4.28
C HIS A 189 -11.62 0.03 2.95
N ALA A 190 -11.34 -0.75 1.90
CA ALA A 190 -11.76 -0.45 0.52
C ALA A 190 -13.27 -0.20 0.35
N ARG A 191 -14.11 -0.97 1.06
CA ARG A 191 -15.58 -0.81 1.06
C ARG A 191 -16.06 0.45 1.80
N LEU A 192 -15.39 0.83 2.88
CA LEU A 192 -15.78 1.96 3.72
C LEU A 192 -15.15 3.28 3.27
N GLY A 193 -14.08 3.21 2.46
CA GLY A 193 -13.42 4.34 1.83
C GLY A 193 -12.47 5.14 2.74
N ASP A 194 -12.30 4.72 3.99
CA ASP A 194 -11.35 5.28 4.97
C ASP A 194 -11.03 4.20 6.02
N ALA A 195 -10.10 4.48 6.93
CA ALA A 195 -9.84 3.61 8.07
C ALA A 195 -11.04 3.57 9.03
N PRO A 196 -11.52 2.38 9.45
CA PRO A 196 -12.70 2.26 10.32
C PRO A 196 -12.61 3.10 11.59
N VAL A 197 -11.42 3.28 12.17
CA VAL A 197 -11.22 4.12 13.37
C VAL A 197 -11.61 5.59 13.11
N ARG A 198 -11.41 6.09 11.89
CA ARG A 198 -11.74 7.47 11.48
C ARG A 198 -13.23 7.65 11.17
N LEU A 199 -13.97 6.55 11.04
CA LEU A 199 -15.40 6.54 10.74
C LEU A 199 -16.28 6.45 11.98
N ILE A 200 -15.68 6.14 13.14
CA ILE A 200 -16.36 6.16 14.44
C ILE A 200 -17.06 7.51 14.65
N GLY A 201 -18.37 7.48 14.89
CA GLY A 201 -19.20 8.67 15.08
C GLY A 201 -19.47 9.50 13.81
N ARG A 202 -18.98 9.06 12.64
CA ARG A 202 -19.28 9.65 11.32
C ARG A 202 -20.24 8.81 10.50
N VAL A 203 -20.20 7.49 10.69
CA VAL A 203 -21.15 6.53 10.11
C VAL A 203 -21.91 5.83 11.23
N ASP A 204 -23.04 5.22 10.89
CA ASP A 204 -23.82 4.44 11.84
C ASP A 204 -23.04 3.21 12.31
N ASP A 205 -23.16 2.88 13.60
CA ASP A 205 -22.48 1.74 14.23
C ASP A 205 -22.82 0.40 13.55
N GLU A 206 -24.04 0.27 13.01
CA GLU A 206 -24.45 -0.88 12.19
C GLU A 206 -23.59 -1.05 10.93
N VAL A 207 -23.18 0.03 10.26
CA VAL A 207 -22.36 -0.04 9.03
C VAL A 207 -20.99 -0.65 9.34
N LEU A 208 -20.38 -0.23 10.46
CA LEU A 208 -19.11 -0.77 10.93
C LEU A 208 -19.26 -2.23 11.40
N THR A 209 -20.39 -2.55 12.04
CA THR A 209 -20.70 -3.92 12.49
C THR A 209 -20.86 -4.86 11.31
N GLU A 210 -21.58 -4.46 10.25
CA GLU A 210 -21.74 -5.25 9.04
C GLU A 210 -20.40 -5.48 8.34
N ALA A 211 -19.54 -4.46 8.27
CA ALA A 211 -18.20 -4.62 7.69
C ALA A 211 -17.34 -5.63 8.45
N ALA A 212 -17.39 -5.62 9.79
CA ALA A 212 -16.67 -6.60 10.58
C ALA A 212 -17.23 -8.03 10.41
N LEU A 213 -18.54 -8.18 10.22
CA LEU A 213 -19.17 -9.47 9.98
C LEU A 213 -18.83 -10.05 8.60
N ASP A 214 -18.74 -9.20 7.58
CA ASP A 214 -18.33 -9.60 6.23
C ASP A 214 -16.90 -10.15 6.22
N GLU A 215 -15.96 -9.44 6.88
CA GLU A 215 -14.55 -9.86 6.99
C GLU A 215 -14.45 -11.28 7.59
N ARG A 216 -15.17 -11.51 8.69
CA ARG A 216 -15.14 -12.79 9.39
C ARG A 216 -15.82 -13.95 8.64
N ALA A 217 -16.50 -13.66 7.55
CA ALA A 217 -17.10 -14.67 6.67
C ALA A 217 -16.18 -15.05 5.49
N GLU A 218 -15.12 -14.28 5.24
CA GLU A 218 -14.14 -14.53 4.17
C GLU A 218 -12.91 -15.33 4.65
N ASP A 219 -12.64 -15.35 5.97
CA ASP A 219 -11.63 -16.18 6.65
C ASP A 219 -12.07 -17.63 6.94
#